data_AF-A0A087U358-F1
#
_entry.id   AF-A0A087U358-F1
#
_cell.length_a   1.000
_cell.length_b   1.000
_cell.length_c   1.000
_cell.angle_alpha   90.00
_cell.angle_beta   90.00
_cell.angle_gamma   90.00
#
_symmetry.space_group_name_H-M   'P 1'
#
loop_
_entity.id
_entity.type
_entity.pdbx_description
1 polymer ?
#
loop_
_entity_poly.entity_id
_entity_poly.type
_entity_poly.pdbx_seq_one_letter_code
_entity_poly.pdbx_strand_id
1 'polypeptide(L)'
;MFARATSGDRRNNNKFSPCSVRSINAVLNTKARSLKGCFTEMQDSICGNGVVEENEQCDCGWEEDCEESCCFPMRTNPPRDEPPCKLRPKVICSPSQGPCCSHDCSLKIGEECRGDNGCRSPSYCEYPLNIYIYIYKTIFKKIYI
;
A
#
# COMPACT_ATOMS: atom_id res chain seq x y z
N MET A 1 22.19 2.89 -12.04
CA MET A 1 21.50 2.77 -13.34
C MET A 1 22.41 2.01 -14.29
N PHE A 2 21.93 0.91 -14.88
CA PHE A 2 22.71 0.07 -15.80
C PHE A 2 22.01 0.05 -17.16
N ALA A 3 22.76 0.24 -18.25
CA ALA A 3 22.21 0.45 -19.58
C ALA A 3 21.82 -0.86 -20.32
N ARG A 4 21.88 -1.99 -19.63
CA ARG A 4 21.56 -3.32 -20.18
C ARG A 4 20.65 -4.07 -19.22
N ALA A 5 20.03 -5.13 -19.72
CA ALA A 5 19.16 -5.99 -18.93
C ALA A 5 19.85 -6.46 -17.63
N THR A 6 19.08 -6.49 -16.55
CA THR A 6 19.50 -7.04 -15.25
C THR A 6 18.49 -8.06 -14.78
N SER A 7 18.97 -9.16 -14.20
CA SER A 7 18.14 -10.20 -13.58
C SER A 7 17.39 -9.73 -12.33
N GLY A 8 17.84 -8.64 -11.69
CA GLY A 8 17.19 -8.05 -10.51
C GLY A 8 17.51 -8.75 -9.18
N ASP A 9 18.21 -9.88 -9.23
CA ASP A 9 18.54 -10.77 -8.10
C ASP A 9 19.86 -10.42 -7.39
N ARG A 10 20.69 -9.53 -7.95
CA ARG A 10 21.99 -9.18 -7.37
C ARG A 10 21.88 -8.06 -6.35
N ARG A 11 22.80 -8.07 -5.39
CA ARG A 11 22.89 -7.12 -4.25
C ARG A 11 22.74 -5.63 -4.58
N ASN A 12 23.14 -5.19 -5.77
CA ASN A 12 23.12 -3.78 -6.16
C ASN A 12 21.96 -3.41 -7.11
N ASN A 13 21.08 -4.36 -7.46
CA ASN A 13 19.99 -4.09 -8.40
C ASN A 13 18.93 -3.14 -7.84
N ASN A 14 18.76 -3.11 -6.51
CA ASN A 14 17.87 -2.18 -5.82
C ASN A 14 18.58 -0.91 -5.29
N LYS A 15 19.82 -0.65 -5.72
CA LYS A 15 20.60 0.52 -5.28
C LYS A 15 21.12 1.34 -6.45
N PHE A 16 21.10 2.65 -6.30
CA PHE A 16 21.78 3.54 -7.22
C PHE A 16 23.30 3.47 -7.01
N SER A 17 24.06 3.61 -8.09
CA SER A 17 25.51 3.75 -8.02
C SER A 17 25.89 5.16 -7.57
N PRO A 18 27.12 5.40 -7.08
CA PRO A 18 27.59 6.74 -6.71
C PRO A 18 27.45 7.76 -7.85
N CYS A 19 27.67 7.35 -9.09
CA CYS A 19 27.49 8.21 -10.27
C CYS A 19 26.02 8.64 -10.44
N SER A 20 25.08 7.69 -10.33
CA SER A 20 23.65 7.99 -10.40
C SER A 20 23.22 8.91 -9.26
N VAL A 21 23.65 8.66 -8.02
CA VAL A 21 23.31 9.50 -6.85
C VAL A 21 23.79 10.93 -7.04
N ARG A 22 25.03 11.15 -7.50
CA ARG A 22 25.55 12.49 -7.78
C ARG A 22 24.73 13.22 -8.83
N SER A 23 24.38 12.54 -9.92
CA SER A 23 23.57 13.12 -11.00
C SER A 23 22.16 13.48 -10.54
N ILE A 24 21.51 12.58 -9.78
CA ILE A 24 20.17 12.83 -9.22
C ILE A 24 20.21 14.03 -8.28
N ASN A 25 21.20 14.11 -7.39
CA ASN A 25 21.30 15.20 -6.42
C ASN A 25 21.45 16.58 -7.11
N ALA A 26 22.22 16.66 -8.21
CA ALA A 26 22.35 17.89 -8.98
C ALA A 26 20.98 18.35 -9.54
N VAL A 27 20.20 17.42 -10.10
CA VAL A 27 18.85 17.71 -10.62
C VAL A 27 17.91 18.14 -9.50
N LEU A 28 17.91 17.42 -8.36
CA LEU A 28 17.05 17.74 -7.22
C LEU A 28 17.34 19.15 -6.67
N ASN A 29 18.60 19.57 -6.61
CA ASN A 29 18.95 20.92 -6.16
C ASN A 29 18.40 22.02 -7.07
N THR A 30 18.38 21.78 -8.39
CA THR A 30 17.90 22.77 -9.35
C THR A 30 16.37 22.74 -9.52
N LYS A 31 15.76 21.56 -9.48
CA LYS A 31 14.38 21.34 -9.93
C LYS A 31 13.39 20.96 -8.83
N ALA A 32 13.86 20.49 -7.67
CA ALA A 32 12.99 20.14 -6.55
C ALA A 32 13.16 21.11 -5.38
N ARG A 33 14.40 21.37 -4.95
CA ARG A 33 14.72 22.18 -3.76
C ARG A 33 14.86 23.68 -4.02
N SER A 34 14.79 24.10 -5.28
CA SER A 34 14.83 25.53 -5.63
C SER A 34 13.46 26.17 -5.46
N LEU A 35 13.41 27.51 -5.42
CA LEU A 35 12.15 28.27 -5.36
C LEU A 35 11.20 28.03 -6.55
N LYS A 36 11.69 27.39 -7.62
CA LYS A 36 10.90 27.00 -8.80
C LYS A 36 10.55 25.51 -8.83
N GLY A 37 10.87 24.77 -7.77
CA GLY A 37 10.59 23.34 -7.70
C GLY A 37 9.12 23.04 -7.43
N CYS A 38 8.68 21.84 -7.82
CA CYS A 38 7.30 21.38 -7.65
C CYS A 38 7.16 20.29 -6.57
N PHE A 39 8.22 19.99 -5.82
CA PHE A 39 8.15 19.04 -4.73
C PHE A 39 7.39 19.68 -3.57
N THR A 40 6.37 19.01 -3.09
CA THR A 40 5.62 19.38 -1.90
C THR A 40 6.18 18.64 -0.68
N GLU A 41 5.71 19.02 0.51
CA GLU A 41 5.97 18.21 1.70
C GLU A 41 5.41 16.79 1.50
N MET A 42 6.08 15.82 2.13
CA MET A 42 5.64 14.43 2.11
C MET A 42 4.29 14.36 2.81
N GLN A 43 3.28 13.85 2.10
CA GLN A 43 2.00 13.53 2.69
C GLN A 43 2.06 12.09 3.19
N ASP A 44 1.55 11.84 4.40
CA ASP A 44 1.55 10.50 5.00
C ASP A 44 0.55 9.56 4.32
N SER A 45 -0.49 10.12 3.68
CA SER A 45 -1.45 9.39 2.86
C SER A 45 -2.11 10.28 1.81
N ILE A 46 -2.46 9.69 0.67
CA ILE A 46 -3.12 10.33 -0.47
C ILE A 46 -4.33 9.48 -0.89
N CYS A 47 -5.50 9.83 -0.34
CA CYS A 47 -6.75 9.18 -0.68
C CYS A 47 -7.12 9.38 -2.17
N GLY A 48 -7.43 8.27 -2.85
CA GLY A 48 -7.81 8.22 -4.25
C GLY A 48 -6.70 7.74 -5.18
N ASN A 49 -5.56 7.29 -4.64
CA ASN A 49 -4.45 6.72 -5.42
C ASN A 49 -4.55 5.20 -5.58
N GLY A 50 -5.54 4.56 -4.94
CA GLY A 50 -5.80 3.12 -5.00
C GLY A 50 -4.89 2.28 -4.09
N VAL A 51 -4.16 2.90 -3.17
CA VAL A 51 -3.26 2.24 -2.23
C VAL A 51 -3.67 2.62 -0.82
N VAL A 52 -4.00 1.64 0.01
CA VAL A 52 -4.36 1.90 1.41
C VAL A 52 -3.12 2.35 2.19
N GLU A 53 -3.11 3.60 2.61
CA GLU A 53 -2.02 4.22 3.36
C GLU A 53 -2.38 4.44 4.85
N GLU A 54 -1.49 5.09 5.61
CA GLU A 54 -1.74 5.35 7.03
C GLU A 54 -2.95 6.28 7.19
N ASN A 55 -3.82 5.96 8.16
CA ASN A 55 -5.10 6.64 8.43
C ASN A 55 -6.24 6.36 7.43
N GLU A 56 -6.06 5.49 6.45
CA GLU A 56 -7.12 5.03 5.54
C GLU A 56 -7.64 3.65 5.95
N GLN A 57 -8.91 3.37 5.65
CA GLN A 57 -9.46 2.02 5.83
C GLN A 57 -9.54 1.27 4.50
N CYS A 58 -9.66 1.99 3.40
CA CYS A 58 -9.74 1.48 2.04
C CYS A 58 -9.39 2.63 1.09
N ASP A 59 -9.07 2.33 -0.16
CA ASP A 59 -8.90 3.31 -1.22
C ASP A 59 -9.24 2.66 -2.56
N CYS A 60 -10.46 2.91 -3.05
CA CYS A 60 -10.92 2.43 -4.34
C CYS A 60 -10.64 3.42 -5.49
N GLY A 61 -9.93 4.51 -5.23
CA GLY A 61 -9.71 5.59 -6.19
C GLY A 61 -10.78 6.68 -6.15
N TRP A 62 -10.86 7.44 -7.24
CA TRP A 62 -11.85 8.48 -7.46
C TRP A 62 -13.23 7.90 -7.78
N GLU A 63 -14.28 8.72 -7.68
CA GLU A 63 -15.66 8.28 -7.92
C GLU A 63 -15.87 7.64 -9.30
N GLU A 64 -15.15 8.11 -10.32
CA GLU A 64 -15.17 7.56 -11.68
C GLU A 64 -14.47 6.19 -11.82
N ASP A 65 -13.51 5.88 -10.94
CA ASP A 65 -12.69 4.66 -10.99
C ASP A 65 -13.14 3.61 -9.94
N CYS A 66 -13.88 4.04 -8.93
CA CYS A 66 -14.30 3.19 -7.82
C CYS A 66 -15.50 2.32 -8.19
N GLU A 67 -15.21 1.11 -8.66
CA GLU A 67 -16.22 0.12 -9.06
C GLU A 67 -16.82 -0.66 -7.87
N GLU A 68 -16.19 -0.63 -6.70
CA GLU A 68 -16.62 -1.40 -5.53
C GLU A 68 -17.63 -0.66 -4.63
N SER A 69 -18.52 -1.42 -4.00
CA SER A 69 -19.51 -0.89 -3.05
C SER A 69 -19.03 -0.94 -1.59
N CYS A 70 -17.74 -1.16 -1.34
CA CYS A 70 -17.20 -1.38 0.01
C CYS A 70 -16.61 -0.10 0.60
N CYS A 71 -15.98 0.72 -0.24
CA CYS A 71 -15.34 1.97 0.15
C CYS A 71 -16.18 3.18 -0.28
N PHE A 72 -16.02 4.29 0.45
CA PHE A 72 -16.41 5.60 -0.05
C PHE A 72 -15.29 6.14 -0.95
N PRO A 73 -15.58 6.47 -2.22
CA PRO A 73 -14.57 6.95 -3.15
C PRO A 73 -14.05 8.34 -2.77
N MET A 74 -12.88 8.68 -3.30
CA MET A 74 -12.41 10.06 -3.28
C MET A 74 -13.30 10.94 -4.15
N ARG A 75 -13.68 12.10 -3.62
CA ARG A 75 -14.48 13.13 -4.30
C ARG A 75 -13.89 14.50 -4.01
N THR A 76 -14.05 15.44 -4.94
CA THR A 76 -13.63 16.84 -4.71
C THR A 76 -14.40 17.47 -3.55
N ASN A 77 -15.69 17.18 -3.41
CA ASN A 77 -16.56 17.69 -2.34
C ASN A 77 -17.34 16.53 -1.70
N PRO A 78 -16.72 15.76 -0.79
CA PRO A 78 -17.39 14.62 -0.18
C PRO A 78 -18.47 15.07 0.81
N PRO A 79 -19.63 14.38 0.86
CA PRO A 79 -20.61 14.55 1.93
C PRO A 79 -19.99 14.26 3.30
N ARG A 80 -20.50 14.90 4.36
CA ARG A 80 -19.96 14.73 5.74
C ARG A 80 -20.16 13.31 6.28
N ASP A 81 -21.19 12.64 5.81
CA ASP A 81 -21.60 11.27 6.16
C ASP A 81 -20.94 10.20 5.27
N GLU A 82 -20.25 10.61 4.21
CA GLU A 82 -19.51 9.73 3.30
C GLU A 82 -18.04 10.15 3.23
N PRO A 83 -17.28 10.04 4.35
CA PRO A 83 -15.87 10.40 4.36
C PRO A 83 -15.09 9.51 3.39
N PRO A 84 -14.27 10.07 2.50
CA PRO A 84 -13.55 9.30 1.48
C PRO A 84 -12.49 8.39 2.12
N CYS A 85 -12.13 7.31 1.43
CA CYS A 85 -11.17 6.31 1.90
C CYS A 85 -11.51 5.68 3.26
N LYS A 86 -12.81 5.64 3.56
CA LYS A 86 -13.41 4.92 4.69
C LYS A 86 -14.35 3.85 4.19
N LEU A 87 -14.44 2.77 4.96
CA LEU A 87 -15.38 1.70 4.66
C LEU A 87 -16.82 2.20 4.84
N ARG A 88 -17.71 1.72 3.98
CA ARG A 88 -19.14 1.97 4.12
C ARG A 88 -19.70 1.31 5.38
N PRO A 89 -20.85 1.77 5.89
CA PRO A 89 -21.48 1.12 7.03
C PRO A 89 -21.77 -0.36 6.75
N LYS A 90 -21.56 -1.21 7.77
CA LYS A 90 -21.87 -2.65 7.75
C LYS A 90 -21.01 -3.52 6.83
N VAL A 91 -19.94 -2.98 6.25
CA VAL A 91 -18.92 -3.81 5.57
C VAL A 91 -17.71 -4.04 6.49
N ILE A 92 -16.95 -5.11 6.21
CA ILE A 92 -15.83 -5.52 7.06
C ILE A 92 -14.48 -5.27 6.38
N CYS A 93 -14.45 -5.30 5.05
CA CYS A 93 -13.26 -5.09 4.25
C CYS A 93 -13.59 -4.41 2.92
N SER A 94 -12.55 -4.05 2.19
CA SER A 94 -12.62 -3.59 0.79
C SER A 94 -11.58 -4.37 -0.05
N PRO A 95 -11.89 -4.76 -1.29
CA PRO A 95 -10.93 -5.29 -2.25
C PRO A 95 -9.62 -4.50 -2.36
N SER A 96 -9.64 -3.18 -2.14
CA SER A 96 -8.43 -2.35 -2.14
C SER A 96 -7.41 -2.72 -1.06
N GLN A 97 -7.86 -3.39 0.02
CA GLN A 97 -6.98 -3.87 1.09
C GLN A 97 -6.18 -5.11 0.68
N GLY A 98 -6.60 -5.80 -0.39
CA GLY A 98 -5.91 -6.96 -0.93
C GLY A 98 -6.84 -8.11 -1.36
N PRO A 99 -6.26 -9.20 -1.87
CA PRO A 99 -6.98 -10.27 -2.56
C PRO A 99 -7.93 -11.09 -1.66
N CYS A 100 -7.83 -10.93 -0.34
CA CYS A 100 -8.61 -11.67 0.65
C CYS A 100 -9.92 -11.00 1.06
N CYS A 101 -10.27 -9.87 0.46
CA CYS A 101 -11.63 -9.34 0.49
C CYS A 101 -12.37 -9.71 -0.80
N SER A 102 -13.64 -10.09 -0.68
CA SER A 102 -14.53 -10.30 -1.84
C SER A 102 -15.11 -8.96 -2.32
N HIS A 103 -15.68 -8.97 -3.54
CA HIS A 103 -16.42 -7.82 -4.06
C HIS A 103 -17.71 -7.54 -3.27
N ASP A 104 -18.23 -8.52 -2.54
CA ASP A 104 -19.37 -8.38 -1.62
C ASP A 104 -18.94 -7.86 -0.23
N CYS A 105 -17.71 -7.35 -0.12
CA CYS A 105 -17.16 -6.74 1.08
C CYS A 105 -17.06 -7.70 2.29
N SER A 106 -16.90 -8.98 1.99
CA SER A 106 -16.74 -10.07 2.97
C SER A 106 -15.34 -10.66 2.93
N LEU A 107 -14.87 -11.14 4.09
CA LEU A 107 -13.57 -11.79 4.18
C LEU A 107 -13.61 -13.17 3.56
N LYS A 108 -12.67 -13.47 2.67
CA LYS A 108 -12.47 -14.83 2.14
C LYS A 108 -11.66 -15.63 3.16
N ILE A 109 -12.17 -16.77 3.64
CA ILE A 109 -11.45 -17.59 4.63
C ILE A 109 -11.10 -18.93 3.99
N GLY A 110 -9.81 -19.28 4.01
CA GLY A 110 -9.30 -20.52 3.42
C GLY A 110 -9.26 -20.54 1.90
N GLU A 111 -9.65 -19.45 1.23
CA GLU A 111 -9.53 -19.32 -0.23
C GLU A 111 -8.10 -18.97 -0.64
N GLU A 112 -7.69 -19.44 -1.82
CA GLU A 112 -6.38 -19.14 -2.39
C GLU A 112 -6.30 -17.66 -2.80
N CYS A 113 -5.30 -16.94 -2.28
CA CYS A 113 -5.05 -15.53 -2.63
C CYS A 113 -3.82 -15.33 -3.51
N ARG A 114 -2.94 -16.33 -3.55
CA ARG A 114 -1.78 -16.36 -4.42
C ARG A 114 -1.43 -17.80 -4.74
N GLY A 115 -1.47 -18.14 -6.02
CA GLY A 115 -1.10 -19.47 -6.49
C GLY A 115 0.36 -19.82 -6.33
N ASP A 116 0.64 -21.11 -6.55
CA ASP A 116 2.00 -21.62 -6.68
C ASP A 116 2.68 -21.00 -7.91
N ASN A 117 3.96 -20.65 -7.76
CA ASN A 117 4.79 -20.16 -8.85
C ASN A 117 6.03 -21.02 -9.10
N GLY A 118 6.07 -22.24 -8.54
CA GLY A 118 7.16 -23.22 -8.71
C GLY A 118 8.31 -23.08 -7.71
N CYS A 119 8.40 -21.96 -6.97
CA CYS A 119 9.38 -21.77 -5.89
C CYS A 119 8.73 -21.33 -4.56
N ARG A 120 7.42 -21.12 -4.56
CA ARG A 120 6.67 -20.70 -3.39
C ARG A 120 5.26 -21.27 -3.46
N SER A 121 4.97 -22.21 -2.55
CA SER A 121 3.65 -22.85 -2.36
C SER A 121 2.49 -21.84 -2.33
N PRO A 122 1.26 -22.26 -2.67
CA PRO A 122 0.10 -21.39 -2.66
C PRO A 122 -0.12 -20.78 -1.26
N SER A 123 -0.72 -19.60 -1.23
CA SER A 123 -1.11 -18.92 -0.01
C SER A 123 -2.61 -18.75 0.04
N TYR A 124 -3.16 -18.90 1.24
CA TYR A 124 -4.59 -18.85 1.50
C TYR A 124 -4.90 -17.71 2.45
N CYS A 125 -6.11 -17.19 2.37
CA CYS A 125 -6.58 -16.13 3.25
C CYS A 125 -6.86 -16.68 4.65
N GLU A 126 -6.20 -16.09 5.66
CA GLU A 126 -6.34 -16.47 7.07
C GLU A 126 -6.80 -15.26 7.90
N TYR A 127 -7.83 -15.48 8.73
CA TYR A 127 -8.42 -14.46 9.62
C TYR A 127 -8.76 -15.05 11.01
N PRO A 128 -8.71 -14.25 12.10
CA PRO A 128 -8.11 -12.92 12.14
C PRO A 128 -6.61 -13.05 11.86
N LEU A 129 -6.00 -12.05 11.20
CA LEU A 129 -4.54 -11.95 11.08
C LEU A 129 -3.97 -12.16 12.48
N ASN A 130 -3.41 -13.34 12.76
CA ASN A 130 -3.18 -13.90 14.09
C ASN A 130 -2.76 -12.81 15.12
N ILE A 131 -3.73 -12.23 15.83
CA ILE A 131 -3.48 -11.24 16.90
C ILE A 131 -2.62 -11.89 18.00
N TYR A 132 -2.70 -13.21 18.14
CA TYR A 132 -1.86 -14.00 19.03
C TYR A 132 -0.36 -13.85 18.73
N ILE A 133 0.07 -13.72 17.46
CA ILE A 133 1.50 -13.53 17.14
C ILE A 133 1.99 -12.12 17.55
N TYR A 134 1.15 -11.09 17.43
CA TYR A 134 1.50 -9.73 17.87
C TYR A 134 1.59 -9.60 19.39
N ILE A 135 0.76 -10.32 20.15
CA ILE A 135 0.85 -10.35 21.62
C ILE A 135 2.14 -11.05 22.06
N TYR A 136 2.47 -12.22 21.49
CA TYR A 136 3.72 -12.92 21.85
C TYR A 136 4.98 -12.13 21.48
N LYS A 137 5.03 -11.45 20.34
CA LYS A 137 6.17 -10.58 19.98
C LYS A 137 6.33 -9.37 20.90
N THR A 138 5.23 -8.78 21.36
CA THR A 138 5.27 -7.62 22.27
C THR A 138 5.63 -8.03 23.70
N ILE A 139 5.17 -9.19 24.16
CA ILE A 139 5.49 -9.73 25.49
C ILE A 139 6.96 -10.19 25.58
N PHE A 140 7.49 -10.91 24.58
CA PHE A 140 8.88 -11.38 24.63
C PHE A 140 9.93 -10.25 24.52
N LYS A 141 9.58 -9.11 23.92
CA LYS A 141 10.48 -7.94 23.87
C LYS A 141 10.63 -7.23 25.22
N LYS A 142 9.75 -7.49 26.19
CA LYS A 142 9.81 -6.94 27.56
C LYS A 142 10.50 -7.85 28.58
N ILE A 143 10.81 -9.10 28.23
CA ILE A 143 11.42 -10.08 29.15
C ILE A 143 12.95 -10.19 28.96
N TYR A 144 13.50 -9.64 27.87
CA TYR A 144 14.94 -9.63 27.58
C TYR A 144 15.53 -8.20 27.51
N ILE A 145 15.16 -7.34 28.47
CA ILE A 145 15.95 -6.16 28.88
C ILE A 145 16.07 -6.21 30.40
#